data_AF-A0AA41X0F2-F1
#
_entry.id   AF-A0AA41X0F2-F1
#
_cell.length_a   1.000
_cell.length_b   1.000
_cell.length_c   1.000
_cell.angle_alpha   90.00
_cell.angle_beta   90.00
_cell.angle_gamma   90.00
#
_symmetry.space_group_name_H-M   'P 1'
#
loop_
_entity.id
_entity.type
_entity.pdbx_description
1 polymer ?
#
loop_
_entity_poly.entity_id
_entity_poly.type
_entity_poly.pdbx_seq_one_letter_code
_entity_poly.pdbx_strand_id
1 'polypeptide(L)'
;MTMIRDDFPFFHAKNDIVYLDNAATTHKPQCVIDSVMTSLVSDNTNVHRSSYGLASRVTDKFEDARMTLADFLHADDPQSIIWTKGATDSINLLALSLQQNPSMLVGTEILLLESEHHANLLPWQRLAQQLGLRVTYHGIDKNGDIDFFALSEKISEDTALVAFAHVSNALGVVFPAAEICAKARQCKALTVVDGTQALAHFPVSVTRLGCDMYVASGHKMFAPMGIGFCYVAPNILSELPPVQLGGEMVQQVTLAHSTWQTGALKFEAGTPNVPGVLALAKAVEYIAEHRSEIEHQESLLYQYTLGEFRKRPEVRLLSTHSEPKSHVPVFSFTVQDIDAYDLLRILDEVKIALRVGHHCAMPLNQALGITGSCRISLCAYNTLSEVEYFFTHLDRALALLGSPAVEFHPIPMPESQEAAQYKNTGQSSKATQTPAAPQGNSFVNEHFHLPLESKFAPGLSYEQVLRLLMLASKDCPLLDDSLRTAQHHVAGCEVDVWLAQDPQTSFWQGYASSKIVRGLLAILLEKANHDLATGVSSQQAPPCDLTTYLHNLGILRQLSQSRVEGLHHVIARLSA
;
A
#
# COMPACT_ATOMS: atom_id res chain seq x y z
N MET A 1 6.10 32.42 5.27
CA MET A 1 6.00 31.42 4.19
C MET A 1 4.81 30.55 4.55
N THR A 2 3.85 30.42 3.64
CA THR A 2 2.76 29.44 3.75
C THR A 2 3.38 28.04 3.81
N MET A 3 2.89 27.17 4.68
CA MET A 3 3.46 25.82 4.76
C MET A 3 2.96 25.00 3.58
N ILE A 4 3.79 24.12 3.00
CA ILE A 4 3.40 23.17 1.93
C ILE A 4 2.06 22.50 2.23
N ARG A 5 1.82 22.14 3.51
CA ARG A 5 0.59 21.53 3.98
C ARG A 5 -0.68 22.32 3.61
N ASP A 6 -0.60 23.65 3.58
CA ASP A 6 -1.73 24.53 3.28
C ASP A 6 -2.23 24.37 1.84
N ASP A 7 -1.40 23.86 0.93
CA ASP A 7 -1.80 23.59 -0.45
C ASP A 7 -2.68 22.35 -0.59
N PHE A 8 -2.84 21.54 0.46
CA PHE A 8 -3.53 20.25 0.42
C PHE A 8 -4.91 20.33 1.11
N PRO A 9 -6.03 20.44 0.34
CA PRO A 9 -7.37 20.61 0.89
C PRO A 9 -7.84 19.49 1.82
N PHE A 10 -7.21 18.31 1.69
CA PHE A 10 -7.46 17.17 2.56
C PHE A 10 -7.29 17.53 4.05
N PHE A 11 -6.32 18.37 4.40
CA PHE A 11 -6.09 18.74 5.81
C PHE A 11 -6.99 19.88 6.29
N HIS A 12 -7.62 20.62 5.38
CA HIS A 12 -8.57 21.69 5.70
C HIS A 12 -9.99 21.17 5.93
N ALA A 13 -10.32 20.01 5.38
CA ALA A 13 -11.66 19.43 5.40
C ALA A 13 -12.10 18.86 6.77
N LYS A 14 -11.44 19.24 7.89
CA LYS A 14 -11.63 18.66 9.24
C LYS A 14 -11.55 17.14 9.25
N ASN A 15 -10.65 16.58 8.45
CA ASN A 15 -10.30 15.18 8.57
C ASN A 15 -9.42 15.03 9.81
N ASP A 16 -10.01 14.64 10.94
CA ASP A 16 -9.31 14.36 12.19
C ASP A 16 -8.44 13.10 12.05
N ILE A 17 -7.32 13.21 11.32
CA ILE A 17 -6.45 12.07 10.97
C ILE A 17 -4.98 12.49 10.83
N VAL A 18 -4.09 11.67 11.41
CA VAL A 18 -2.65 11.70 11.13
C VAL A 18 -2.35 10.70 10.02
N TYR A 19 -2.08 11.19 8.81
CA TYR A 19 -1.88 10.35 7.63
C TYR A 19 -0.40 10.04 7.38
N LEU A 20 0.01 8.79 7.60
CA LEU A 20 1.39 8.30 7.49
C LEU A 20 1.52 7.14 6.47
N ASP A 21 0.67 7.12 5.44
CA ASP A 21 0.66 6.05 4.40
C ASP A 21 0.91 6.59 2.98
N ASN A 22 1.76 7.62 2.88
CA ASN A 22 2.09 8.31 1.63
C ASN A 22 2.78 7.41 0.59
N ALA A 23 3.55 6.40 1.01
CA ALA A 23 4.15 5.42 0.11
C ALA A 23 3.12 4.47 -0.53
N ALA A 24 1.87 4.49 -0.09
CA ALA A 24 0.76 3.89 -0.82
C ALA A 24 0.13 4.88 -1.79
N THR A 25 -0.26 6.07 -1.33
CA THR A 25 -0.79 7.15 -2.19
C THR A 25 -0.66 8.48 -1.46
N THR A 26 -0.35 9.55 -2.18
CA THR A 26 -0.24 10.89 -1.58
C THR A 26 -1.55 11.65 -1.67
N HIS A 27 -1.73 12.68 -0.84
CA HIS A 27 -2.76 13.69 -1.07
C HIS A 27 -2.40 14.58 -2.26
N LYS A 28 -3.33 15.45 -2.67
CA LYS A 28 -3.24 16.20 -3.92
C LYS A 28 -3.32 17.69 -3.57
N PRO A 29 -2.38 18.52 -4.04
CA PRO A 29 -2.46 19.96 -3.84
C PRO A 29 -3.62 20.53 -4.66
N GLN A 30 -4.12 21.68 -4.24
CA GLN A 30 -5.28 22.35 -4.84
C GLN A 30 -5.08 22.59 -6.34
N CYS A 31 -3.87 22.98 -6.76
CA CYS A 31 -3.56 23.22 -8.17
C CYS A 31 -3.75 21.99 -9.07
N VAL A 32 -3.49 20.78 -8.55
CA VAL A 32 -3.70 19.51 -9.26
C VAL A 32 -5.19 19.20 -9.35
N ILE A 33 -5.94 19.42 -8.25
CA ILE A 33 -7.39 19.25 -8.22
C ILE A 33 -8.07 20.21 -9.22
N ASP A 34 -7.65 21.46 -9.23
CA ASP A 34 -8.18 22.50 -10.13
C ASP A 34 -7.89 22.19 -11.60
N SER A 35 -6.75 21.57 -11.91
CA SER A 35 -6.41 21.09 -13.26
C SER A 35 -7.42 20.06 -13.76
N VAL A 36 -7.77 19.06 -12.91
CA VAL A 36 -8.81 18.07 -13.25
C VAL A 36 -10.16 18.75 -13.45
N MET A 37 -10.55 19.63 -12.54
CA MET A 37 -11.85 20.33 -12.62
C MET A 37 -11.95 21.18 -13.88
N THR A 38 -10.88 21.92 -14.22
CA THR A 38 -10.83 22.75 -15.42
C THR A 38 -10.88 21.89 -16.68
N SER A 39 -10.16 20.77 -16.71
CA SER A 39 -10.22 19.80 -17.80
C SER A 39 -11.65 19.31 -18.06
N LEU A 40 -12.40 18.99 -17.01
CA LEU A 40 -13.76 18.46 -17.13
C LEU A 40 -14.82 19.54 -17.42
N VAL A 41 -14.67 20.75 -16.86
CA VAL A 41 -15.69 21.81 -16.96
C VAL A 41 -15.48 22.70 -18.18
N SER A 42 -14.23 23.03 -18.52
CA SER A 42 -13.90 24.04 -19.53
C SER A 42 -13.20 23.48 -20.77
N ASP A 43 -12.56 22.32 -20.66
CA ASP A 43 -11.69 21.76 -21.69
C ASP A 43 -12.05 20.31 -22.10
N ASN A 44 -13.31 19.88 -21.87
CA ASN A 44 -13.70 18.49 -22.11
C ASN A 44 -13.89 18.19 -23.61
N THR A 45 -12.88 17.61 -24.23
CA THR A 45 -12.90 17.12 -25.60
C THR A 45 -11.82 16.05 -25.82
N ASN A 46 -11.90 15.33 -26.95
CA ASN A 46 -10.86 14.39 -27.35
C ASN A 46 -9.67 15.12 -27.99
N VAL A 47 -8.47 14.54 -27.86
CA VAL A 47 -7.22 15.05 -28.42
C VAL A 47 -6.94 14.46 -29.81
N HIS A 48 -6.07 15.11 -30.59
CA HIS A 48 -5.51 14.67 -31.90
C HIS A 48 -6.49 14.51 -33.09
N ARG A 49 -7.78 14.26 -32.85
CA ARG A 49 -8.75 13.88 -33.91
C ARG A 49 -9.63 15.01 -34.43
N SER A 50 -9.45 16.24 -33.98
CA SER A 50 -10.40 17.33 -34.26
C SER A 50 -9.69 18.65 -34.45
N SER A 51 -10.15 19.44 -35.44
CA SER A 51 -9.51 20.68 -35.88
C SER A 51 -10.21 21.96 -35.41
N TYR A 52 -11.28 21.86 -34.61
CA TYR A 52 -11.93 23.04 -34.03
C TYR A 52 -11.12 23.58 -32.85
N GLY A 53 -11.24 24.89 -32.56
CA GLY A 53 -10.33 25.59 -31.65
C GLY A 53 -10.21 25.03 -30.24
N LEU A 54 -11.29 24.47 -29.67
CA LEU A 54 -11.24 23.79 -28.37
C LEU A 54 -10.39 22.52 -28.43
N ALA A 55 -10.59 21.65 -29.42
CA ALA A 55 -9.80 20.42 -29.58
C ALA A 55 -8.31 20.69 -29.86
N SER A 56 -8.01 21.72 -30.66
CA SER A 56 -6.62 22.15 -30.87
C SER A 56 -5.97 22.55 -29.55
N ARG A 57 -6.60 23.46 -28.79
CA ARG A 57 -6.06 23.93 -27.50
C ARG A 57 -5.83 22.80 -26.50
N VAL A 58 -6.74 21.84 -26.43
CA VAL A 58 -6.61 20.71 -25.49
C VAL A 58 -5.55 19.73 -25.95
N THR A 59 -5.38 19.54 -27.25
CA THR A 59 -4.27 18.78 -27.82
C THR A 59 -2.93 19.45 -27.50
N ASP A 60 -2.83 20.77 -27.65
CA ASP A 60 -1.62 21.52 -27.30
C ASP A 60 -1.26 21.32 -25.82
N LYS A 61 -2.22 21.50 -24.90
CA LYS A 61 -2.02 21.25 -23.47
C LYS A 61 -1.58 19.81 -23.16
N PHE A 62 -2.13 18.84 -23.90
CA PHE A 62 -1.81 17.43 -23.71
C PHE A 62 -0.38 17.10 -24.15
N GLU A 63 0.10 17.68 -25.24
CA GLU A 63 1.50 17.53 -25.66
C GLU A 63 2.47 18.38 -24.83
N ASP A 64 2.03 19.57 -24.38
CA ASP A 64 2.78 20.39 -23.41
C ASP A 64 3.02 19.61 -22.11
N ALA A 65 2.02 18.87 -21.62
CA ALA A 65 2.18 18.00 -20.46
C ALA A 65 3.29 16.94 -20.65
N ARG A 66 3.49 16.47 -21.89
CA ARG A 66 4.54 15.52 -22.23
C ARG A 66 5.92 16.18 -22.20
N MET A 67 6.01 17.40 -22.73
CA MET A 67 7.23 18.22 -22.65
C MET A 67 7.59 18.55 -21.20
N THR A 68 6.62 18.98 -20.38
CA THR A 68 6.81 19.24 -18.95
C THR A 68 7.38 18.03 -18.21
N LEU A 69 6.86 16.83 -18.48
CA LEU A 69 7.38 15.61 -17.85
C LEU A 69 8.78 15.23 -18.38
N ALA A 70 9.04 15.41 -19.68
CA ALA A 70 10.35 15.17 -20.26
C ALA A 70 11.41 16.09 -19.62
N ASP A 71 11.12 17.38 -19.49
CA ASP A 71 12.00 18.35 -18.84
C ASP A 71 12.24 18.00 -17.37
N PHE A 72 11.20 17.59 -16.64
CA PHE A 72 11.30 17.18 -15.24
C PHE A 72 12.20 15.95 -15.03
N LEU A 73 12.20 15.02 -16.00
CA LEU A 73 13.07 13.84 -16.00
C LEU A 73 14.41 14.08 -16.67
N HIS A 74 14.63 15.28 -17.22
CA HIS A 74 15.76 15.58 -18.09
C HIS A 74 15.92 14.56 -19.22
N ALA A 75 14.82 14.21 -19.89
CA ALA A 75 14.78 13.37 -21.07
C ALA A 75 14.95 14.22 -22.33
N ASP A 76 15.82 13.78 -23.25
CA ASP A 76 16.17 14.58 -24.44
C ASP A 76 15.05 14.70 -25.48
N ASP A 77 14.09 13.75 -25.48
CA ASP A 77 12.98 13.70 -26.43
C ASP A 77 11.65 13.44 -25.71
N PRO A 78 10.69 14.40 -25.73
CA PRO A 78 9.36 14.20 -25.17
C PRO A 78 8.61 13.00 -25.75
N GLN A 79 8.87 12.61 -27.01
CA GLN A 79 8.27 11.42 -27.62
C GLN A 79 8.74 10.11 -26.98
N SER A 80 9.72 10.17 -26.08
CA SER A 80 10.17 9.04 -25.25
C SER A 80 9.27 8.77 -24.04
N ILE A 81 8.31 9.64 -23.75
CA ILE A 81 7.40 9.53 -22.61
C ILE A 81 6.09 8.93 -23.09
N ILE A 82 5.74 7.74 -22.65
CA ILE A 82 4.47 7.05 -22.94
C ILE A 82 3.53 7.21 -21.74
N TRP A 83 2.31 7.67 -21.98
CA TRP A 83 1.25 7.71 -20.97
C TRP A 83 0.67 6.31 -20.71
N THR A 84 0.53 5.95 -19.44
CA THR A 84 -0.03 4.66 -19.01
C THR A 84 -0.97 4.85 -17.82
N LYS A 85 -1.57 3.76 -17.33
CA LYS A 85 -2.41 3.82 -16.12
C LYS A 85 -1.59 3.88 -14.82
N GLY A 86 -0.28 3.68 -14.89
CA GLY A 86 0.63 3.54 -13.75
C GLY A 86 1.87 2.72 -14.08
N ALA A 87 2.80 2.61 -13.13
CA ALA A 87 4.02 1.80 -13.27
C ALA A 87 3.72 0.33 -13.58
N THR A 88 2.70 -0.28 -12.94
CA THR A 88 2.29 -1.66 -13.23
C THR A 88 1.91 -1.85 -14.70
N ASP A 89 1.13 -0.92 -15.26
CA ASP A 89 0.69 -0.96 -16.66
C ASP A 89 1.90 -0.77 -17.60
N SER A 90 2.80 0.16 -17.25
CA SER A 90 4.06 0.41 -17.95
C SER A 90 4.96 -0.83 -18.02
N ILE A 91 5.19 -1.50 -16.88
CA ILE A 91 6.05 -2.68 -16.83
C ILE A 91 5.46 -3.83 -17.64
N ASN A 92 4.14 -4.03 -17.57
CA ASN A 92 3.48 -5.05 -18.40
C ASN A 92 3.56 -4.73 -19.89
N LEU A 93 3.40 -3.45 -20.27
CA LEU A 93 3.58 -2.99 -21.64
C LEU A 93 4.99 -3.31 -22.15
N LEU A 94 6.02 -2.99 -21.36
CA LEU A 94 7.41 -3.28 -21.70
C LEU A 94 7.66 -4.78 -21.84
N ALA A 95 7.22 -5.59 -20.87
CA ALA A 95 7.39 -7.04 -20.91
C ALA A 95 6.70 -7.68 -22.13
N LEU A 96 5.48 -7.26 -22.45
CA LEU A 96 4.75 -7.75 -23.63
C LEU A 96 5.39 -7.30 -24.94
N SER A 97 5.93 -6.07 -24.99
CA SER A 97 6.58 -5.54 -26.18
C SER A 97 7.90 -6.26 -26.45
N LEU A 98 8.70 -6.50 -25.41
CA LEU A 98 9.92 -7.32 -25.48
C LEU A 98 9.60 -8.78 -25.86
N GLN A 99 8.46 -9.33 -25.42
CA GLN A 99 8.02 -10.66 -25.85
C GLN A 99 7.79 -10.73 -27.37
N GLN A 100 7.28 -9.66 -27.98
CA GLN A 100 7.05 -9.58 -29.42
C GLN A 100 8.34 -9.33 -30.23
N ASN A 101 9.36 -8.74 -29.61
CA ASN A 101 10.69 -8.58 -30.21
C ASN A 101 11.79 -9.14 -29.29
N PRO A 102 11.87 -10.48 -29.14
CA PRO A 102 12.82 -11.11 -28.21
C PRO A 102 14.28 -10.94 -28.66
N SER A 103 14.53 -10.53 -29.91
CA SER A 103 15.88 -10.28 -30.42
C SER A 103 16.61 -9.13 -29.68
N MET A 104 15.85 -8.28 -28.98
CA MET A 104 16.40 -7.20 -28.14
C MET A 104 17.03 -7.72 -26.83
N LEU A 105 16.67 -8.92 -26.39
CA LEU A 105 17.15 -9.52 -25.14
C LEU A 105 18.43 -10.32 -25.42
N VAL A 106 19.57 -9.63 -25.34
CA VAL A 106 20.90 -10.23 -25.54
C VAL A 106 21.36 -10.87 -24.23
N GLY A 107 21.07 -12.17 -24.06
CA GLY A 107 21.41 -12.95 -22.88
C GLY A 107 20.37 -14.02 -22.59
N THR A 108 20.56 -14.80 -21.52
CA THR A 108 19.61 -15.86 -21.11
C THR A 108 19.03 -15.67 -19.71
N GLU A 109 19.37 -14.59 -18.99
CA GLU A 109 18.81 -14.29 -17.67
C GLU A 109 18.18 -12.90 -17.54
N ILE A 110 17.19 -12.81 -16.65
CA ILE A 110 16.64 -11.57 -16.12
C ILE A 110 17.03 -11.47 -14.65
N LEU A 111 17.75 -10.42 -14.27
CA LEU A 111 18.18 -10.15 -12.91
C LEU A 111 17.22 -9.17 -12.22
N LEU A 112 16.74 -9.56 -11.03
CA LEU A 112 15.84 -8.76 -10.18
C LEU A 112 16.44 -8.61 -8.76
N LEU A 113 15.91 -7.66 -7.98
CA LEU A 113 16.17 -7.61 -6.53
C LEU A 113 15.12 -8.44 -5.76
N GLU A 114 15.47 -8.98 -4.60
CA GLU A 114 14.49 -9.62 -3.70
C GLU A 114 13.50 -8.60 -3.10
N SER A 115 13.90 -7.33 -3.04
CA SER A 115 13.09 -6.21 -2.54
C SER A 115 12.05 -5.68 -3.53
N GLU A 116 11.96 -6.26 -4.73
CA GLU A 116 11.07 -5.73 -5.78
C GLU A 116 9.60 -5.78 -5.36
N HIS A 117 8.90 -4.71 -5.71
CA HIS A 117 7.45 -4.68 -5.67
C HIS A 117 6.89 -5.70 -6.67
N HIS A 118 5.76 -6.34 -6.37
CA HIS A 118 5.16 -7.37 -7.23
C HIS A 118 4.96 -6.92 -8.69
N ALA A 119 4.68 -5.62 -8.90
CA ALA A 119 4.55 -5.02 -10.23
C ALA A 119 5.84 -5.13 -11.07
N ASN A 120 7.02 -5.07 -10.43
CA ASN A 120 8.33 -5.21 -11.07
C ASN A 120 8.95 -6.61 -10.86
N LEU A 121 8.11 -7.62 -10.63
CA LEU A 121 8.51 -9.02 -10.45
C LEU A 121 7.72 -9.94 -11.39
N LEU A 122 6.38 -9.91 -11.27
CA LEU A 122 5.50 -10.86 -11.93
C LEU A 122 5.56 -10.78 -13.48
N PRO A 123 5.62 -9.60 -14.12
CA PRO A 123 5.73 -9.52 -15.57
C PRO A 123 7.01 -10.17 -16.12
N TRP A 124 8.12 -10.05 -15.38
CA TRP A 124 9.41 -10.62 -15.77
C TRP A 124 9.44 -12.13 -15.61
N GLN A 125 8.84 -12.68 -14.55
CA GLN A 125 8.66 -14.13 -14.40
C GLN A 125 7.87 -14.71 -15.57
N ARG A 126 6.78 -14.03 -15.97
CA ARG A 126 5.99 -14.43 -17.13
C ARG A 126 6.79 -14.35 -18.42
N LEU A 127 7.51 -13.24 -18.66
CA LEU A 127 8.35 -13.08 -19.86
C LEU A 127 9.41 -14.18 -19.94
N ALA A 128 10.11 -14.43 -18.84
CA ALA A 128 11.13 -15.47 -18.75
C ALA A 128 10.55 -16.86 -19.07
N GLN A 129 9.38 -17.19 -18.52
CA GLN A 129 8.70 -18.44 -18.84
C GLN A 129 8.34 -18.57 -20.33
N GLN A 130 7.89 -17.49 -20.97
CA GLN A 130 7.49 -17.49 -22.38
C GLN A 130 8.68 -17.61 -23.33
N LEU A 131 9.83 -17.04 -22.97
CA LEU A 131 11.02 -16.99 -23.81
C LEU A 131 12.10 -18.00 -23.42
N GLY A 132 11.89 -18.78 -22.35
CA GLY A 132 12.87 -19.73 -21.84
C GLY A 132 14.09 -19.08 -21.17
N LEU A 133 13.94 -17.86 -20.65
CA LEU A 133 14.98 -17.17 -19.87
C LEU A 133 14.96 -17.66 -18.41
N ARG A 134 16.08 -17.50 -17.71
CA ARG A 134 16.16 -17.71 -16.26
C ARG A 134 15.86 -16.41 -15.53
N VAL A 135 15.22 -16.48 -14.37
CA VAL A 135 15.12 -15.33 -13.47
C VAL A 135 16.09 -15.54 -12.32
N THR A 136 17.00 -14.59 -12.12
CA THR A 136 17.96 -14.58 -11.02
C THR A 136 17.68 -13.41 -10.09
N TYR A 137 18.09 -13.54 -8.84
CA TYR A 137 17.81 -12.58 -7.79
C TYR A 137 19.10 -12.13 -7.09
N HIS A 138 19.18 -10.83 -6.80
CA HIS A 138 20.13 -10.29 -5.84
C HIS A 138 19.42 -10.02 -4.51
N GLY A 139 19.95 -10.61 -3.46
CA GLY A 139 19.36 -10.52 -2.13
C GLY A 139 19.70 -9.22 -1.43
N ILE A 140 18.93 -8.95 -0.40
CA ILE A 140 19.20 -7.86 0.54
C ILE A 140 19.83 -8.43 1.81
N ASP A 141 20.62 -7.61 2.50
CA ASP A 141 21.15 -7.99 3.80
C ASP A 141 20.09 -7.87 4.90
N LYS A 142 20.45 -8.30 6.12
CA LYS A 142 19.56 -8.24 7.30
C LYS A 142 19.15 -6.82 7.72
N ASN A 143 19.85 -5.80 7.20
CA ASN A 143 19.59 -4.39 7.42
C ASN A 143 18.82 -3.75 6.26
N GLY A 144 18.35 -4.56 5.30
CA GLY A 144 17.60 -4.07 4.15
C GLY A 144 18.45 -3.41 3.07
N ASP A 145 19.78 -3.53 3.11
CA ASP A 145 20.67 -2.94 2.13
C ASP A 145 21.04 -3.93 1.03
N ILE A 146 21.60 -3.43 -0.07
CA ILE A 146 22.19 -4.25 -1.14
C ILE A 146 23.71 -4.11 -1.15
N ASP A 147 24.39 -5.24 -1.34
CA ASP A 147 25.81 -5.22 -1.66
C ASP A 147 25.96 -4.93 -3.15
N PHE A 148 26.17 -3.65 -3.49
CA PHE A 148 26.34 -3.24 -4.87
C PHE A 148 27.51 -3.95 -5.57
N PHE A 149 28.60 -4.27 -4.87
CA PHE A 149 29.73 -4.97 -5.47
C PHE A 149 29.31 -6.37 -5.89
N ALA A 150 28.67 -7.12 -5.00
CA ALA A 150 28.14 -8.45 -5.30
C ALA A 150 27.00 -8.42 -6.35
N LEU A 151 26.20 -7.35 -6.41
CA LEU A 151 25.22 -7.14 -7.48
C LEU A 151 25.91 -6.93 -8.82
N SER A 152 26.94 -6.10 -8.85
CA SER A 152 27.72 -5.81 -10.05
C SER A 152 28.38 -7.08 -10.62
N GLU A 153 28.91 -7.96 -9.77
CA GLU A 153 29.48 -9.24 -10.21
C GLU A 153 28.45 -10.19 -10.83
N LYS A 154 27.17 -10.11 -10.43
CA LYS A 154 26.09 -10.90 -11.03
C LYS A 154 25.69 -10.41 -12.42
N ILE A 155 25.87 -9.12 -12.72
CA ILE A 155 25.57 -8.57 -14.05
C ILE A 155 26.69 -8.96 -15.00
N SER A 156 26.37 -9.82 -15.97
CA SER A 156 27.32 -10.42 -16.90
C SER A 156 26.81 -10.37 -18.34
N GLU A 157 27.59 -10.85 -19.30
CA GLU A 157 27.18 -10.96 -20.71
C GLU A 157 25.99 -11.93 -20.93
N ASP A 158 25.68 -12.77 -19.94
CA ASP A 158 24.49 -13.63 -19.98
C ASP A 158 23.22 -12.89 -19.50
N THR A 159 23.37 -11.72 -18.86
CA THR A 159 22.26 -10.91 -18.37
C THR A 159 21.59 -10.17 -19.53
N ALA A 160 20.35 -10.54 -19.85
CA ALA A 160 19.57 -9.89 -20.90
C ALA A 160 18.85 -8.62 -20.41
N LEU A 161 18.39 -8.64 -19.16
CA LEU A 161 17.63 -7.54 -18.57
C LEU A 161 17.90 -7.45 -17.05
N VAL A 162 18.05 -6.24 -16.55
CA VAL A 162 18.09 -5.91 -15.12
C VAL A 162 16.90 -5.03 -14.79
N ALA A 163 15.99 -5.51 -13.94
CA ALA A 163 14.83 -4.75 -13.48
C ALA A 163 14.91 -4.53 -11.97
N PHE A 164 14.82 -3.28 -11.55
CA PHE A 164 15.00 -2.91 -10.15
C PHE A 164 14.25 -1.62 -9.80
N ALA A 165 13.81 -1.49 -8.55
CA ALA A 165 13.30 -0.23 -8.03
C ALA A 165 14.41 0.81 -7.90
N HIS A 166 14.14 2.09 -8.14
CA HIS A 166 15.05 3.16 -7.75
C HIS A 166 15.02 3.36 -6.23
N VAL A 167 13.84 3.18 -5.63
CA VAL A 167 13.61 3.28 -4.19
C VAL A 167 12.69 2.16 -3.74
N SER A 168 13.11 1.40 -2.71
CA SER A 168 12.26 0.35 -2.14
C SER A 168 11.02 0.94 -1.46
N ASN A 169 9.83 0.50 -1.87
CA ASN A 169 8.58 0.94 -1.24
C ASN A 169 8.39 0.43 0.19
N ALA A 170 9.10 -0.64 0.56
CA ALA A 170 9.04 -1.23 1.88
C ALA A 170 10.16 -0.70 2.77
N LEU A 171 11.37 -0.53 2.26
CA LEU A 171 12.55 -0.20 3.07
C LEU A 171 12.93 1.28 3.05
N GLY A 172 12.40 2.05 2.10
CA GLY A 172 12.77 3.44 1.87
C GLY A 172 14.18 3.64 1.31
N VAL A 173 14.93 2.55 1.06
CA VAL A 173 16.31 2.58 0.56
C VAL A 173 16.34 3.07 -0.89
N VAL A 174 17.23 4.02 -1.17
CA VAL A 174 17.57 4.53 -2.50
C VAL A 174 18.72 3.70 -3.05
N PHE A 175 18.49 3.03 -4.17
CA PHE A 175 19.50 2.19 -4.82
C PHE A 175 20.38 3.00 -5.78
N PRO A 176 21.66 2.60 -5.98
CA PRO A 176 22.62 3.27 -6.87
C PRO A 176 22.28 2.99 -8.35
N ALA A 177 21.19 3.60 -8.82
CA ALA A 177 20.62 3.31 -10.13
C ALA A 177 21.56 3.64 -11.28
N ALA A 178 22.35 4.71 -11.17
CA ALA A 178 23.30 5.10 -12.21
C ALA A 178 24.41 4.05 -12.37
N GLU A 179 24.90 3.50 -11.27
CA GLU A 179 25.94 2.49 -11.24
C GLU A 179 25.44 1.14 -11.75
N ILE A 180 24.21 0.75 -11.39
CA ILE A 180 23.54 -0.45 -11.92
C ILE A 180 23.34 -0.31 -13.44
N CYS A 181 22.81 0.82 -13.90
CA CYS A 181 22.60 1.09 -15.33
C CYS A 181 23.92 1.12 -16.11
N ALA A 182 24.97 1.71 -15.56
CA ALA A 182 26.30 1.72 -16.18
C ALA A 182 26.84 0.29 -16.34
N LYS A 183 26.71 -0.55 -15.31
CA LYS A 183 27.16 -1.95 -15.37
C LYS A 183 26.35 -2.78 -16.36
N ALA A 184 25.02 -2.67 -16.34
CA ALA A 184 24.14 -3.35 -17.29
C ALA A 184 24.50 -3.02 -18.74
N ARG A 185 24.74 -1.73 -19.04
CA ARG A 185 25.16 -1.26 -20.36
C ARG A 185 26.49 -1.85 -20.82
N GLN A 186 27.47 -2.01 -19.93
CA GLN A 186 28.75 -2.67 -20.25
C GLN A 186 28.54 -4.12 -20.70
N CYS A 187 27.52 -4.78 -20.14
CA CYS A 187 27.14 -6.15 -20.45
C CYS A 187 26.06 -6.25 -21.56
N LYS A 188 25.61 -5.13 -22.13
CA LYS A 188 24.51 -5.03 -23.11
C LYS A 188 23.14 -5.50 -22.59
N ALA A 189 22.99 -5.58 -21.28
CA ALA A 189 21.71 -5.87 -20.63
C ALA A 189 20.81 -4.63 -20.69
N LEU A 190 19.53 -4.82 -20.98
CA LEU A 190 18.52 -3.76 -20.87
C LEU A 190 18.24 -3.43 -19.40
N THR A 191 17.84 -2.20 -19.11
CA THR A 191 17.49 -1.75 -17.76
C THR A 191 16.08 -1.21 -17.65
N VAL A 192 15.35 -1.68 -16.64
CA VAL A 192 14.02 -1.16 -16.29
C VAL A 192 14.04 -0.69 -14.84
N VAL A 193 13.90 0.62 -14.65
CA VAL A 193 13.95 1.26 -13.34
C VAL A 193 12.54 1.63 -12.88
N ASP A 194 12.09 1.04 -11.77
CA ASP A 194 10.84 1.45 -11.11
C ASP A 194 11.07 2.67 -10.21
N GLY A 195 10.72 3.84 -10.73
CA GLY A 195 10.86 5.14 -10.10
C GLY A 195 9.70 5.58 -9.23
N THR A 196 8.72 4.70 -8.98
CA THR A 196 7.45 5.04 -8.35
C THR A 196 7.58 5.70 -6.98
N GLN A 197 8.64 5.39 -6.23
CA GLN A 197 8.92 5.96 -4.90
C GLN A 197 10.07 6.99 -4.92
N ALA A 198 10.51 7.46 -6.09
CA ALA A 198 11.64 8.39 -6.20
C ALA A 198 11.18 9.83 -6.48
N LEU A 199 10.31 10.01 -7.47
CA LEU A 199 10.08 11.30 -8.14
C LEU A 199 9.46 12.39 -7.25
N ALA A 200 8.69 12.00 -6.24
CA ALA A 200 8.15 12.93 -5.25
C ALA A 200 9.25 13.47 -4.31
N HIS A 201 10.25 12.64 -4.01
CA HIS A 201 11.20 12.86 -2.93
C HIS A 201 12.49 13.57 -3.38
N PHE A 202 13.00 13.24 -4.58
CA PHE A 202 14.23 13.86 -5.08
C PHE A 202 14.27 14.00 -6.63
N PRO A 203 15.14 14.86 -7.17
CA PRO A 203 15.29 15.05 -8.62
C PRO A 203 15.88 13.80 -9.30
N VAL A 204 15.34 13.45 -10.46
CA VAL A 204 15.80 12.31 -11.26
C VAL A 204 16.11 12.79 -12.68
N SER A 205 17.27 12.37 -13.20
CA SER A 205 17.64 12.58 -14.61
C SER A 205 17.81 11.23 -15.30
N VAL A 206 16.91 10.87 -16.21
CA VAL A 206 16.99 9.60 -16.94
C VAL A 206 18.22 9.55 -17.86
N THR A 207 18.63 10.71 -18.42
CA THR A 207 19.87 10.83 -19.19
C THR A 207 21.11 10.61 -18.32
N ARG A 208 21.16 11.14 -17.09
CA ARG A 208 22.28 10.93 -16.16
C ARG A 208 22.33 9.50 -15.63
N LEU A 209 21.17 8.89 -15.33
CA LEU A 209 21.09 7.47 -14.98
C LEU A 209 21.54 6.60 -16.15
N GLY A 210 21.20 7.02 -17.37
CA GLY A 210 21.37 6.23 -18.58
C GLY A 210 20.56 4.94 -18.53
N CYS A 211 19.38 4.93 -17.93
CA CYS A 211 18.50 3.77 -17.99
C CYS A 211 17.87 3.64 -19.39
N ASP A 212 17.55 2.42 -19.80
CA ASP A 212 16.82 2.18 -21.04
C ASP A 212 15.33 2.49 -20.88
N MET A 213 14.78 2.17 -19.70
CA MET A 213 13.38 2.37 -19.37
C MET A 213 13.22 2.84 -17.92
N TYR A 214 12.31 3.79 -17.69
CA TYR A 214 11.99 4.32 -16.36
C TYR A 214 10.49 4.48 -16.20
N VAL A 215 9.91 3.89 -15.16
CA VAL A 215 8.44 3.86 -14.96
C VAL A 215 8.03 4.55 -13.67
N ALA A 216 6.83 5.13 -13.63
CA ALA A 216 6.26 5.66 -12.40
C ALA A 216 4.73 5.72 -12.42
N SER A 217 4.14 5.74 -11.22
CA SER A 217 2.72 6.00 -10.99
C SER A 217 2.49 7.41 -10.43
N GLY A 218 1.57 8.17 -11.03
CA GLY A 218 1.31 9.55 -10.62
C GLY A 218 0.76 9.70 -9.20
N HIS A 219 -0.03 8.75 -8.72
CA HIS A 219 -0.71 8.84 -7.42
C HIS A 219 0.22 8.79 -6.18
N LYS A 220 1.52 8.56 -6.37
CA LYS A 220 2.55 8.66 -5.32
C LYS A 220 3.42 9.92 -5.46
N MET A 221 3.11 10.75 -6.44
CA MET A 221 3.74 12.06 -6.70
C MET A 221 2.67 13.14 -6.90
N PHE A 222 1.72 13.19 -5.96
CA PHE A 222 0.66 14.20 -5.86
C PHE A 222 -0.39 14.25 -6.98
N ALA A 223 -0.27 13.42 -8.01
CA ALA A 223 -1.23 13.35 -9.11
C ALA A 223 -2.43 12.42 -8.80
N PRO A 224 -3.49 12.43 -9.62
CA PRO A 224 -4.62 11.50 -9.49
C PRO A 224 -4.24 10.02 -9.69
N MET A 225 -5.13 9.11 -9.28
CA MET A 225 -5.04 7.69 -9.63
C MET A 225 -5.38 7.46 -11.11
N GLY A 226 -4.96 6.32 -11.65
CA GLY A 226 -5.26 5.94 -13.04
C GLY A 226 -4.44 6.68 -14.10
N ILE A 227 -3.33 7.29 -13.69
CA ILE A 227 -2.34 7.87 -14.60
C ILE A 227 -0.92 7.57 -14.09
N GLY A 228 -0.04 7.25 -15.02
CA GLY A 228 1.39 7.13 -14.84
C GLY A 228 2.08 7.25 -16.19
N PHE A 229 3.36 6.89 -16.23
CA PHE A 229 4.13 6.99 -17.45
C PHE A 229 5.28 5.98 -17.50
N CYS A 230 5.76 5.78 -18.72
CA CYS A 230 6.96 5.03 -19.04
C CYS A 230 7.86 5.91 -19.91
N TYR A 231 9.06 6.23 -19.43
CA TYR A 231 10.13 6.70 -20.30
C TYR A 231 10.79 5.48 -20.96
N VAL A 232 11.05 5.57 -22.26
CA VAL A 232 11.84 4.60 -23.02
C VAL A 232 12.87 5.35 -23.86
N ALA A 233 14.14 5.02 -23.71
CA ALA A 233 15.22 5.65 -24.47
C ALA A 233 14.94 5.58 -26.00
N PRO A 234 15.20 6.65 -26.78
CA PRO A 234 14.79 6.74 -28.18
C PRO A 234 15.22 5.55 -29.06
N ASN A 235 16.46 5.06 -28.86
CA ASN A 235 16.99 3.91 -29.57
C ASN A 235 16.22 2.62 -29.25
N ILE A 236 15.77 2.44 -28.01
CA ILE A 236 14.98 1.28 -27.58
C ILE A 236 13.53 1.42 -28.06
N LEU A 237 12.94 2.61 -27.91
CA LEU A 237 11.55 2.90 -28.28
C LEU A 237 11.27 2.60 -29.77
N SER A 238 12.24 2.90 -30.63
CA SER A 238 12.12 2.66 -32.07
C SER A 238 11.97 1.17 -32.43
N GLU A 239 12.60 0.29 -31.66
CA GLU A 239 12.62 -1.17 -31.87
C GLU A 239 11.47 -1.91 -31.19
N LEU A 240 10.84 -1.30 -30.18
CA LEU A 240 9.74 -1.90 -29.44
C LEU A 240 8.45 -1.95 -30.29
N PRO A 241 7.82 -3.14 -30.47
CA PRO A 241 6.54 -3.26 -31.17
C PRO A 241 5.33 -2.86 -30.29
N PRO A 242 4.22 -2.37 -30.87
CA PRO A 242 3.03 -2.01 -30.10
C PRO A 242 2.30 -3.24 -29.58
N VAL A 243 1.82 -3.16 -28.33
CA VAL A 243 1.14 -4.28 -27.65
C VAL A 243 -0.38 -4.13 -27.64
N GLN A 244 -0.89 -2.94 -27.32
CA GLN A 244 -2.32 -2.64 -27.35
C GLN A 244 -2.65 -1.98 -28.68
N LEU A 245 -3.65 -2.51 -29.39
CA LEU A 245 -4.02 -2.05 -30.73
C LEU A 245 -5.40 -1.40 -30.69
N GLY A 246 -5.55 -0.29 -31.40
CA GLY A 246 -6.79 0.48 -31.44
C GLY A 246 -6.63 1.76 -32.26
N GLY A 247 -7.58 2.69 -32.10
CA GLY A 247 -7.42 4.03 -32.68
C GLY A 247 -6.32 4.85 -31.99
N GLU A 248 -6.06 6.06 -32.47
CA GLU A 248 -4.97 6.98 -32.08
C GLU A 248 -3.57 6.50 -32.45
N MET A 249 -3.22 5.26 -32.12
CA MET A 249 -1.88 4.70 -32.35
C MET A 249 -1.59 4.28 -33.80
N VAL A 250 -2.57 4.38 -34.69
CA VAL A 250 -2.47 4.04 -36.11
C VAL A 250 -2.13 5.25 -36.97
N GLN A 251 -1.29 5.04 -37.99
CA GLN A 251 -1.07 6.02 -39.06
C GLN A 251 -1.98 5.73 -40.26
N GLN A 252 -2.10 4.46 -40.66
CA GLN A 252 -3.00 4.02 -41.73
C GLN A 252 -3.62 2.67 -41.39
N VAL A 253 -4.90 2.49 -41.72
CA VAL A 253 -5.63 1.23 -41.54
C VAL A 253 -6.33 0.85 -42.85
N THR A 254 -6.15 -0.39 -43.28
CA THR A 254 -6.89 -1.03 -44.37
C THR A 254 -7.43 -2.37 -43.88
N LEU A 255 -8.28 -3.03 -44.67
CA LEU A 255 -8.77 -4.38 -44.33
C LEU A 255 -7.66 -5.43 -44.25
N ALA A 256 -6.52 -5.22 -44.93
CA ALA A 256 -5.44 -6.20 -45.03
C ALA A 256 -4.20 -5.84 -44.18
N HIS A 257 -3.98 -4.55 -43.91
CA HIS A 257 -2.75 -4.06 -43.30
C HIS A 257 -2.96 -2.76 -42.53
N SER A 258 -2.15 -2.56 -41.48
CA SER A 258 -2.11 -1.34 -40.67
C SER A 258 -0.66 -0.92 -40.42
N THR A 259 -0.43 0.39 -40.39
CA THR A 259 0.84 1.01 -39.96
C THR A 259 0.62 1.84 -38.70
N TRP A 260 1.66 1.95 -37.89
CA TRP A 260 1.60 2.57 -36.56
C TRP A 260 2.17 3.98 -36.57
N GLN A 261 1.74 4.80 -35.61
CA GLN A 261 2.39 6.06 -35.28
C GLN A 261 3.84 5.83 -34.81
N THR A 262 4.60 6.92 -34.70
CA THR A 262 5.96 6.91 -34.17
C THR A 262 5.99 7.34 -32.71
N GLY A 263 7.14 7.18 -32.04
CA GLY A 263 7.34 7.63 -30.67
C GLY A 263 6.34 7.02 -29.68
N ALA A 264 5.93 7.82 -28.71
CA ALA A 264 5.01 7.43 -27.65
C ALA A 264 3.62 7.06 -28.15
N LEU A 265 3.11 7.76 -29.17
CA LEU A 265 1.75 7.57 -29.70
C LEU A 265 1.53 6.14 -30.23
N LYS A 266 2.60 5.44 -30.64
CA LYS A 266 2.57 4.01 -31.00
C LYS A 266 2.02 3.12 -29.87
N PHE A 267 2.11 3.56 -28.62
CA PHE A 267 1.75 2.79 -27.43
C PHE A 267 0.48 3.30 -26.73
N GLU A 268 -0.10 4.40 -27.19
CA GLU A 268 -1.24 5.08 -26.56
C GLU A 268 -2.54 4.78 -27.33
N ALA A 269 -2.96 3.51 -27.30
CA ALA A 269 -4.13 3.06 -28.03
C ALA A 269 -5.46 3.54 -27.41
N GLY A 270 -6.30 4.18 -28.22
CA GLY A 270 -7.61 4.69 -27.83
C GLY A 270 -7.56 6.06 -27.17
N THR A 271 -8.72 6.58 -26.78
CA THR A 271 -8.82 7.90 -26.13
C THR A 271 -8.05 7.89 -24.79
N PRO A 272 -7.09 8.81 -24.59
CA PRO A 272 -6.29 8.84 -23.38
C PRO A 272 -7.03 9.44 -22.18
N ASN A 273 -6.47 9.27 -20.98
CA ASN A 273 -6.91 9.95 -19.76
C ASN A 273 -6.45 11.41 -19.75
N VAL A 274 -7.08 12.26 -20.57
CA VAL A 274 -6.72 13.69 -20.72
C VAL A 274 -6.69 14.43 -19.37
N PRO A 275 -7.72 14.38 -18.50
CA PRO A 275 -7.67 15.06 -17.21
C PRO A 275 -6.52 14.58 -16.32
N GLY A 276 -6.23 13.28 -16.34
CA GLY A 276 -5.11 12.69 -15.60
C GLY A 276 -3.75 13.17 -16.09
N VAL A 277 -3.55 13.25 -17.41
CA VAL A 277 -2.29 13.75 -18.01
C VAL A 277 -2.04 15.21 -17.63
N LEU A 278 -3.05 16.08 -17.78
CA LEU A 278 -2.92 17.49 -17.42
C LEU A 278 -2.69 17.69 -15.91
N ALA A 279 -3.32 16.87 -15.08
CA ALA A 279 -3.13 16.90 -13.62
C ALA A 279 -1.75 16.37 -13.21
N LEU A 280 -1.22 15.36 -13.89
CA LEU A 280 0.13 14.85 -13.65
C LEU A 280 1.19 15.90 -14.00
N ALA A 281 1.06 16.59 -15.14
CA ALA A 281 1.94 17.71 -15.47
C ALA A 281 1.88 18.80 -14.41
N LYS A 282 0.69 19.12 -13.89
CA LYS A 282 0.56 20.11 -12.81
C LYS A 282 1.21 19.66 -11.50
N ALA A 283 1.15 18.36 -11.19
CA ALA A 283 1.83 17.80 -10.03
C ALA A 283 3.36 17.87 -10.18
N VAL A 284 3.86 17.57 -11.38
CA VAL A 284 5.29 17.72 -11.73
C VAL A 284 5.77 19.15 -11.57
N GLU A 285 5.03 20.13 -12.11
CA GLU A 285 5.32 21.56 -11.93
C GLU A 285 5.36 21.95 -10.46
N TYR A 286 4.36 21.53 -9.68
CA TYR A 286 4.28 21.79 -8.25
C TYR A 286 5.52 21.23 -7.51
N ILE A 287 5.89 19.99 -7.79
CA ILE A 287 7.07 19.37 -7.19
C ILE A 287 8.35 20.14 -7.58
N ALA A 288 8.47 20.56 -8.83
CA ALA A 288 9.64 21.31 -9.30
C ALA A 288 9.76 22.68 -8.62
N GLU A 289 8.64 23.40 -8.49
CA GLU A 289 8.56 24.70 -7.82
C GLU A 289 8.90 24.60 -6.32
N HIS A 290 8.39 23.57 -5.64
CA HIS A 290 8.56 23.38 -4.19
C HIS A 290 9.72 22.44 -3.81
N ARG A 291 10.61 22.11 -4.75
CA ARG A 291 11.64 21.06 -4.57
C ARG A 291 12.47 21.25 -3.30
N SER A 292 12.99 22.45 -3.08
CA SER A 292 13.85 22.75 -1.93
C SER A 292 13.12 22.64 -0.58
N GLU A 293 11.83 22.99 -0.55
CA GLU A 293 10.98 22.91 0.65
C GLU A 293 10.63 21.45 0.97
N ILE A 294 10.31 20.65 -0.06
CA ILE A 294 10.07 19.21 0.06
C ILE A 294 11.31 18.51 0.64
N GLU A 295 12.48 18.72 0.04
CA GLU A 295 13.74 18.09 0.49
C GLU A 295 14.08 18.48 1.93
N HIS A 296 13.93 19.76 2.28
CA HIS A 296 14.21 20.23 3.64
C HIS A 296 13.28 19.58 4.67
N GLN A 297 11.98 19.59 4.40
CA GLN A 297 10.98 19.07 5.32
C GLN A 297 11.10 17.55 5.47
N GLU A 298 11.28 16.81 4.37
CA GLU A 298 11.43 15.36 4.43
C GLU A 298 12.72 14.95 5.12
N SER A 299 13.82 15.69 4.94
CA SER A 299 15.07 15.44 5.68
C SER A 299 14.89 15.67 7.19
N LEU A 300 14.17 16.72 7.59
CA LEU A 300 13.88 17.02 8.99
C LEU A 300 13.04 15.90 9.62
N LEU A 301 11.95 15.52 8.95
CA LEU A 301 11.07 14.44 9.37
C LEU A 301 11.83 13.11 9.48
N TYR A 302 12.62 12.76 8.46
CA TYR A 302 13.41 11.53 8.45
C TYR A 302 14.33 11.44 9.67
N GLN A 303 15.13 12.48 9.91
CA GLN A 303 16.10 12.50 11.02
C GLN A 303 15.42 12.38 12.38
N TYR A 304 14.33 13.11 12.58
CA TYR A 304 13.57 13.07 13.83
C TYR A 304 12.95 11.69 14.05
N THR A 305 12.25 11.16 13.04
CA THR A 305 11.59 9.85 13.11
C THR A 305 12.59 8.73 13.35
N LEU A 306 13.75 8.74 12.68
CA LEU A 306 14.82 7.77 12.90
C LEU A 306 15.37 7.87 14.33
N GLY A 307 15.54 9.08 14.85
CA GLY A 307 15.97 9.33 16.23
C GLY A 307 14.98 8.76 17.26
N GLU A 308 13.68 8.90 17.01
CA GLU A 308 12.63 8.34 17.86
C GLU A 308 12.60 6.81 17.82
N PHE A 309 12.70 6.18 16.66
CA PHE A 309 12.76 4.72 16.58
C PHE A 309 13.96 4.15 17.34
N ARG A 310 15.13 4.81 17.29
CA ARG A 310 16.34 4.38 18.02
C ARG A 310 16.18 4.36 19.54
N LYS A 311 15.19 5.06 20.10
CA LYS A 311 14.91 5.06 21.55
C LYS A 311 14.17 3.80 22.02
N ARG A 312 13.69 2.96 21.09
CA ARG A 312 12.77 1.83 21.35
C ARG A 312 13.40 0.50 20.94
N PRO A 313 14.21 -0.15 21.80
CA PRO A 313 14.93 -1.37 21.46
C PRO A 313 14.04 -2.56 21.07
N GLU A 314 12.78 -2.58 21.52
CA GLU A 314 11.76 -3.56 21.16
C GLU A 314 11.22 -3.39 19.73
N VAL A 315 11.49 -2.25 19.09
CA VAL A 315 11.10 -1.97 17.71
C VAL A 315 12.29 -2.25 16.79
N ARG A 316 12.13 -3.25 15.91
CA ARG A 316 13.09 -3.56 14.86
C ARG A 316 12.72 -2.80 13.59
N LEU A 317 13.47 -1.75 13.26
CA LEU A 317 13.44 -1.18 11.92
C LEU A 317 14.03 -2.19 10.90
N LEU A 318 13.38 -2.32 9.75
CA LEU A 318 13.83 -3.22 8.69
C LEU A 318 14.96 -2.63 7.83
N SER A 319 15.19 -1.33 7.93
CA SER A 319 16.29 -0.62 7.31
C SER A 319 16.70 0.59 8.15
N THR A 320 18.02 0.79 8.33
CA THR A 320 18.57 1.74 9.30
C THR A 320 19.86 2.44 8.85
N HIS A 321 19.87 3.08 7.68
CA HIS A 321 21.02 3.94 7.34
C HIS A 321 20.89 5.31 7.98
N SER A 322 22.04 5.91 8.31
CA SER A 322 22.13 7.25 8.86
C SER A 322 22.39 8.33 7.82
N GLU A 323 22.64 7.97 6.56
CA GLU A 323 22.92 8.93 5.50
C GLU A 323 21.60 9.43 4.88
N PRO A 324 21.27 10.74 4.99
CA PRO A 324 19.98 11.25 4.53
C PRO A 324 19.70 11.08 3.04
N LYS A 325 20.75 10.91 2.21
CA LYS A 325 20.61 10.73 0.75
C LYS A 325 20.36 9.28 0.33
N SER A 326 20.52 8.34 1.25
CA SER A 326 20.33 6.92 0.97
C SER A 326 18.88 6.49 1.19
N HIS A 327 18.02 7.36 1.74
CA HIS A 327 16.66 7.00 2.15
C HIS A 327 15.63 8.09 1.87
N VAL A 328 14.45 7.67 1.45
CA VAL A 328 13.22 8.47 1.52
C VAL A 328 12.54 8.24 2.89
N PRO A 329 11.60 9.10 3.35
CA PRO A 329 10.98 8.98 4.67
C PRO A 329 9.93 7.87 4.77
N VAL A 330 10.35 6.63 4.50
CA VAL A 330 9.59 5.39 4.62
C VAL A 330 10.28 4.50 5.64
N PHE A 331 9.53 4.12 6.68
CA PHE A 331 10.03 3.32 7.79
C PHE A 331 9.13 2.10 7.97
N SER A 332 9.62 0.93 7.55
CA SER A 332 9.01 -0.35 7.93
C SER A 332 9.65 -0.90 9.20
N PHE A 333 8.82 -1.41 10.09
CA PHE A 333 9.27 -1.97 11.37
C PHE A 333 8.40 -3.14 11.81
N THR A 334 9.01 -4.00 12.61
CA THR A 334 8.33 -5.00 13.41
C THR A 334 8.57 -4.71 14.89
N VAL A 335 7.73 -5.28 15.73
CA VAL A 335 7.84 -5.15 17.19
C VAL A 335 7.94 -6.54 17.77
N GLN A 336 8.88 -6.75 18.68
CA GLN A 336 9.07 -8.04 19.31
C GLN A 336 7.78 -8.52 20.00
N ASP A 337 7.39 -9.77 19.75
CA ASP A 337 6.23 -10.44 20.36
C ASP A 337 4.88 -9.73 20.18
N ILE A 338 4.78 -8.85 19.18
CA ILE A 338 3.57 -8.07 18.85
C ILE A 338 3.25 -8.23 17.36
N ASP A 339 2.00 -8.63 17.09
CA ASP A 339 1.47 -8.72 15.73
C ASP A 339 1.18 -7.32 15.17
N ALA A 340 1.62 -7.06 13.93
CA ALA A 340 1.49 -5.75 13.29
C ALA A 340 0.02 -5.31 13.15
N TYR A 341 -0.92 -6.24 12.94
CA TYR A 341 -2.35 -5.92 12.83
C TYR A 341 -2.99 -5.54 14.16
N ASP A 342 -2.45 -6.02 15.28
CA ASP A 342 -2.87 -5.57 16.61
C ASP A 342 -2.47 -4.12 16.81
N LEU A 343 -1.22 -3.79 16.46
CA LEU A 343 -0.69 -2.43 16.56
C LEU A 343 -1.46 -1.44 15.69
N LEU A 344 -1.69 -1.78 14.41
CA LEU A 344 -2.50 -0.97 13.49
C LEU A 344 -3.86 -0.64 14.09
N ARG A 345 -4.52 -1.64 14.69
CA ARG A 345 -5.87 -1.44 15.20
C ARG A 345 -5.91 -0.46 16.37
N ILE A 346 -4.94 -0.53 17.28
CA ILE A 346 -4.85 0.40 18.41
C ILE A 346 -4.55 1.83 17.90
N LEU A 347 -3.66 1.97 16.92
CA LEU A 347 -3.28 3.27 16.37
C LEU A 347 -4.39 3.91 15.52
N ASP A 348 -5.20 3.11 14.83
CA ASP A 348 -6.36 3.57 14.04
C ASP A 348 -7.45 4.22 14.91
N GLU A 349 -7.65 3.75 16.15
CA GLU A 349 -8.61 4.36 17.09
C GLU A 349 -8.29 5.81 17.41
N VAL A 350 -6.99 6.10 17.52
CA VAL A 350 -6.48 7.45 17.76
C VAL A 350 -6.18 8.19 16.45
N LYS A 351 -6.76 7.70 15.35
CA LYS A 351 -6.76 8.29 14.01
C LYS A 351 -5.39 8.41 13.37
N ILE A 352 -4.50 7.45 13.63
CA ILE A 352 -3.23 7.33 12.91
C ILE A 352 -3.39 6.32 11.78
N ALA A 353 -3.32 6.79 10.54
CA ALA A 353 -3.33 5.94 9.36
C ALA A 353 -1.91 5.52 8.98
N LEU A 354 -1.63 4.23 9.07
CA LEU A 354 -0.40 3.59 8.61
C LEU A 354 -0.71 2.29 7.88
N ARG A 355 0.32 1.66 7.27
CA ARG A 355 0.15 0.41 6.52
C ARG A 355 0.65 -0.80 7.32
N VAL A 356 -0.07 -1.91 7.22
CA VAL A 356 0.41 -3.23 7.67
C VAL A 356 0.28 -4.24 6.53
N GLY A 357 1.22 -5.18 6.49
CA GLY A 357 1.20 -6.36 5.62
C GLY A 357 2.55 -6.57 4.95
N HIS A 358 2.52 -7.14 3.75
CA HIS A 358 3.73 -7.42 2.96
C HIS A 358 4.15 -6.24 2.05
N HIS A 359 3.35 -5.18 1.97
CA HIS A 359 3.57 -4.02 1.09
C HIS A 359 3.81 -4.39 -0.38
N CYS A 360 3.15 -5.46 -0.86
CA CYS A 360 3.37 -6.04 -2.18
C CYS A 360 4.84 -6.40 -2.47
N ALA A 361 5.58 -6.81 -1.43
CA ALA A 361 6.97 -7.26 -1.49
C ALA A 361 7.12 -8.55 -0.65
N MET A 362 6.35 -9.58 -0.99
CA MET A 362 6.37 -10.85 -0.24
C MET A 362 7.76 -11.54 -0.21
N PRO A 363 8.54 -11.61 -1.32
CA PRO A 363 9.88 -12.19 -1.30
C PRO A 363 10.82 -11.49 -0.30
N LEU A 364 10.74 -10.16 -0.21
CA LEU A 364 11.44 -9.37 0.80
C LEU A 364 11.11 -9.80 2.23
N ASN A 365 9.82 -9.98 2.52
CA ASN A 365 9.39 -10.40 3.86
C ASN A 365 9.94 -11.80 4.19
N GLN A 366 9.94 -12.71 3.21
CA GLN A 366 10.54 -14.05 3.35
C GLN A 366 12.05 -13.96 3.60
N ALA A 367 12.79 -13.14 2.84
CA ALA A 367 14.24 -12.95 3.01
C ALA A 367 14.59 -12.39 4.39
N LEU A 368 13.75 -11.49 4.93
CA LEU A 368 13.91 -10.92 6.27
C LEU A 368 13.39 -11.82 7.41
N GLY A 369 12.75 -12.94 7.09
CA GLY A 369 12.17 -13.88 8.05
C GLY A 369 10.98 -13.30 8.83
N ILE A 370 10.18 -12.45 8.19
CA ILE A 370 9.00 -11.81 8.79
C ILE A 370 7.72 -12.17 8.02
N THR A 371 6.59 -12.25 8.72
CA THR A 371 5.27 -12.48 8.10
C THR A 371 4.63 -11.19 7.60
N GLY A 372 5.11 -10.03 8.04
CA GLY A 372 4.59 -8.72 7.67
C GLY A 372 5.22 -7.65 8.54
N SER A 373 4.99 -6.39 8.20
CA SER A 373 5.49 -5.26 8.98
C SER A 373 4.51 -4.11 9.02
N CYS A 374 4.61 -3.28 10.07
CA CYS A 374 4.07 -1.93 10.04
C CYS A 374 4.94 -1.06 9.15
N ARG A 375 4.35 -0.10 8.45
CA ARG A 375 5.05 0.91 7.68
C ARG A 375 4.40 2.26 7.87
N ILE A 376 5.20 3.22 8.34
CA ILE A 376 4.88 4.63 8.22
C ILE A 376 5.69 5.22 7.06
N SER A 377 5.10 6.17 6.36
CA SER A 377 5.69 6.85 5.23
C SER A 377 5.25 8.30 5.26
N LEU A 378 6.21 9.20 5.36
CA LEU A 378 5.99 10.63 5.51
C LEU A 378 6.17 11.31 4.16
N CYS A 379 5.70 12.54 4.04
CA CYS A 379 5.92 13.40 2.90
C CYS A 379 5.99 14.87 3.36
N ALA A 380 6.24 15.79 2.44
CA ALA A 380 6.45 17.22 2.73
C ALA A 380 5.30 17.95 3.45
N TYR A 381 4.07 17.42 3.42
CA TYR A 381 2.95 18.00 4.19
C TYR A 381 2.81 17.43 5.61
N ASN A 382 3.58 16.40 5.97
CA ASN A 382 3.60 15.90 7.34
C ASN A 382 4.38 16.84 8.26
N THR A 383 4.11 16.73 9.56
CA THR A 383 4.66 17.63 10.58
C THR A 383 5.38 16.87 11.70
N LEU A 384 6.29 17.54 12.41
CA LEU A 384 6.95 16.95 13.58
C LEU A 384 5.96 16.60 14.69
N SER A 385 4.91 17.40 14.88
CA SER A 385 3.86 17.12 15.87
C SER A 385 3.06 15.86 15.54
N GLU A 386 2.80 15.57 14.25
CA GLU A 386 2.21 14.31 13.81
C GLU A 386 3.12 13.10 14.12
N VAL A 387 4.44 13.27 13.96
CA VAL A 387 5.43 12.23 14.30
C VAL A 387 5.49 12.01 15.83
N GLU A 388 5.51 13.09 16.62
CA GLU A 388 5.44 13.04 18.08
C GLU A 388 4.17 12.36 18.59
N TYR A 389 3.04 12.70 17.98
CA TYR A 389 1.76 12.08 18.27
C TYR A 389 1.80 10.58 17.96
N PHE A 390 2.34 10.18 16.80
CA PHE A 390 2.54 8.78 16.47
C PHE A 390 3.36 8.04 17.52
N PHE A 391 4.53 8.56 17.91
CA PHE A 391 5.39 7.88 18.87
C PHE A 391 4.80 7.80 20.28
N THR A 392 4.08 8.85 20.71
CA THR A 392 3.34 8.84 21.97
C THR A 392 2.30 7.72 22.01
N HIS A 393 1.58 7.50 20.90
CA HIS A 393 0.56 6.47 20.81
C HIS A 393 1.12 5.08 20.49
N LEU A 394 2.28 5.00 19.82
CA LEU A 394 3.05 3.78 19.68
C LEU A 394 3.43 3.25 21.07
N ASP A 395 4.04 4.07 21.92
CA ASP A 395 4.45 3.65 23.29
C ASP A 395 3.28 3.16 24.12
N ARG A 396 2.12 3.81 24.00
CA ARG A 396 0.88 3.37 24.65
C ARG A 396 0.41 2.01 24.14
N ALA A 397 0.41 1.82 22.82
CA ALA A 397 0.04 0.55 22.21
C ALA A 397 1.01 -0.57 22.62
N LEU A 398 2.31 -0.29 22.65
CA LEU A 398 3.34 -1.21 23.14
C LEU A 398 3.12 -1.58 24.60
N ALA A 399 2.81 -0.61 25.47
CA ALA A 399 2.51 -0.86 26.88
C ALA A 399 1.26 -1.75 27.05
N LEU A 400 0.18 -1.47 26.31
CA LEU A 400 -1.06 -2.25 26.35
C LEU A 400 -0.88 -3.68 25.86
N LEU A 401 -0.13 -3.87 24.76
CA LEU A 401 0.13 -5.18 24.16
C LEU A 401 1.20 -5.97 24.92
N GLY A 402 2.12 -5.28 25.59
CA GLY A 402 3.22 -5.84 26.38
C GLY A 402 2.84 -6.18 27.83
N SER A 403 1.91 -5.45 28.47
CA SER A 403 1.50 -5.71 29.86
C SER A 403 0.08 -5.22 30.19
N PRO A 404 -0.84 -6.08 30.69
CA PRO A 404 -2.29 -5.79 30.78
C PRO A 404 -2.76 -4.83 31.90
N ALA A 405 -1.84 -4.07 32.52
CA ALA A 405 -2.07 -3.41 33.81
C ALA A 405 -2.11 -1.86 33.80
N VAL A 406 -2.12 -1.17 32.66
CA VAL A 406 -2.03 0.30 32.64
C VAL A 406 -3.33 0.97 32.18
N GLU A 407 -3.86 1.88 32.99
CA GLU A 407 -4.93 2.82 32.62
C GLU A 407 -4.32 4.15 32.14
N PHE A 408 -4.88 4.73 31.07
CA PHE A 408 -4.37 5.96 30.48
C PHE A 408 -5.48 6.98 30.17
N HIS A 409 -5.12 8.26 30.22
CA HIS A 409 -5.99 9.39 29.89
C HIS A 409 -5.77 9.88 28.44
N PRO A 410 -6.82 10.41 27.76
CA PRO A 410 -6.71 10.92 26.39
C PRO A 410 -5.67 12.05 26.28
N ILE A 411 -4.81 12.00 25.25
CA ILE A 411 -4.01 13.15 24.81
C ILE A 411 -4.72 13.68 23.56
N PRO A 412 -5.02 14.98 23.49
CA PRO A 412 -5.70 15.54 22.33
C PRO A 412 -4.80 15.45 21.08
N MET A 413 -5.45 15.25 19.92
CA MET A 413 -4.81 15.36 18.61
C MET A 413 -4.13 16.74 18.46
N PRO A 414 -3.02 16.85 17.70
CA PRO A 414 -2.47 18.15 17.34
C PRO A 414 -3.54 19.00 16.63
N GLU A 415 -3.66 20.28 17.01
CA GLU A 415 -4.62 21.19 16.38
C GLU A 415 -4.29 21.33 14.88
N SER A 416 -5.28 21.07 14.02
CA SER A 416 -5.24 21.54 12.64
C SER A 416 -5.23 23.07 12.68
N GLN A 417 -4.15 23.70 12.19
CA GLN A 417 -4.08 25.16 12.11
C GLN A 417 -5.36 25.70 11.43
N GLU A 418 -6.03 26.64 12.10
CA GLU A 418 -7.37 27.10 11.73
C GLU A 418 -7.40 27.64 10.29
N ALA A 419 -8.08 26.90 9.40
CA ALA A 419 -8.42 27.37 8.06
C ALA A 419 -9.55 28.42 8.13
N ALA A 420 -9.35 29.54 7.44
CA ALA A 420 -10.28 30.65 7.33
C ALA A 420 -11.69 30.20 6.87
N GLN A 421 -12.71 30.73 7.54
CA GLN A 421 -14.12 30.39 7.39
C GLN A 421 -14.65 30.53 5.95
N TYR A 422 -14.85 29.41 5.26
CA TYR A 422 -15.77 29.35 4.12
C TYR A 422 -17.21 29.15 4.62
N LYS A 423 -18.03 30.20 4.51
CA LYS A 423 -19.48 30.15 4.77
C LYS A 423 -20.19 29.50 3.58
N ASN A 424 -20.79 28.33 3.79
CA ASN A 424 -21.83 27.83 2.91
C ASN A 424 -23.15 27.75 3.68
N THR A 425 -24.09 28.62 3.33
CA THR A 425 -25.42 28.73 3.93
C THR A 425 -26.36 27.74 3.26
N GLY A 426 -26.82 26.74 4.00
CA GLY A 426 -27.90 25.84 3.60
C GLY A 426 -28.66 25.33 4.82
N GLN A 427 -29.83 25.90 5.07
CA GLN A 427 -30.77 25.49 6.13
C GLN A 427 -31.56 24.24 5.69
N SER A 428 -31.74 23.26 6.58
CA SER A 428 -33.00 22.49 6.63
C SER A 428 -33.26 21.85 8.00
N SER A 429 -34.27 22.42 8.67
CA SER A 429 -35.35 21.82 9.48
C SER A 429 -35.20 20.52 10.31
N LYS A 430 -35.59 20.71 11.58
CA LYS A 430 -36.05 19.79 12.64
C LYS A 430 -36.94 18.61 12.21
N ALA A 431 -36.79 17.48 12.93
CA ALA A 431 -37.85 16.51 13.22
C ALA A 431 -37.52 15.78 14.56
N THR A 432 -38.20 16.13 15.66
CA THR A 432 -39.31 15.42 16.36
C THR A 432 -38.90 14.20 17.21
N GLN A 433 -39.02 14.39 18.53
CA GLN A 433 -39.06 13.37 19.59
C GLN A 433 -40.39 12.64 19.61
N THR A 434 -40.41 11.34 19.96
CA THR A 434 -41.47 10.63 20.72
C THR A 434 -41.05 9.17 20.98
N PRO A 435 -41.70 8.39 21.87
CA PRO A 435 -41.72 8.47 23.34
C PRO A 435 -41.28 7.14 24.01
N ALA A 436 -41.26 7.12 25.34
CA ALA A 436 -40.90 5.98 26.17
C ALA A 436 -42.07 5.02 26.52
N ALA A 437 -41.68 3.85 27.08
CA ALA A 437 -42.39 2.88 27.92
C ALA A 437 -43.10 1.68 27.21
N PRO A 438 -43.18 0.46 27.81
CA PRO A 438 -43.28 0.20 29.26
C PRO A 438 -42.41 -0.93 29.87
N GLN A 439 -42.32 -0.87 31.20
CA GLN A 439 -41.82 -1.92 32.08
C GLN A 439 -42.76 -3.14 32.06
N GLY A 440 -42.18 -4.34 31.99
CA GLY A 440 -42.86 -5.62 32.14
C GLY A 440 -42.02 -6.57 33.01
N ASN A 441 -42.66 -7.13 34.03
CA ASN A 441 -42.09 -7.92 35.12
C ASN A 441 -41.53 -9.29 34.69
N SER A 442 -40.40 -9.63 35.32
CA SER A 442 -39.96 -10.93 35.86
C SER A 442 -40.24 -12.21 35.06
N PHE A 443 -39.16 -12.83 34.56
CA PHE A 443 -38.82 -14.24 34.85
C PHE A 443 -37.30 -14.37 34.86
N VAL A 444 -36.73 -14.63 36.03
CA VAL A 444 -35.31 -14.95 36.20
C VAL A 444 -35.12 -16.38 35.71
N ASN A 445 -34.56 -16.55 34.52
CA ASN A 445 -33.83 -17.76 34.18
C ASN A 445 -32.36 -17.46 34.50
N GLU A 446 -31.78 -18.21 35.43
CA GLU A 446 -30.34 -18.21 35.65
C GLU A 446 -29.67 -18.71 34.35
N HIS A 447 -29.27 -17.79 33.49
CA HIS A 447 -28.43 -18.10 32.34
C HIS A 447 -27.05 -18.48 32.85
N PHE A 448 -26.67 -19.74 32.64
CA PHE A 448 -25.31 -20.20 32.85
C PHE A 448 -24.42 -19.46 31.83
N HIS A 449 -23.77 -18.39 32.26
CA HIS A 449 -22.84 -17.63 31.41
C HIS A 449 -21.48 -18.30 31.39
N LEU A 450 -20.91 -18.48 30.19
CA LEU A 450 -19.57 -18.99 30.07
C LEU A 450 -18.54 -18.01 30.70
N PRO A 451 -17.43 -18.51 31.26
CA PRO A 451 -16.44 -17.66 31.92
C PRO A 451 -15.93 -16.50 31.07
N LEU A 452 -15.65 -16.68 29.77
CA LEU A 452 -15.24 -15.58 28.91
C LEU A 452 -16.43 -14.69 28.51
N GLU A 453 -17.58 -15.30 28.25
CA GLU A 453 -18.84 -14.58 27.92
C GLU A 453 -19.18 -13.53 28.97
N SER A 454 -19.10 -13.91 30.25
CA SER A 454 -19.46 -13.05 31.38
C SER A 454 -18.64 -11.75 31.49
N LYS A 455 -17.50 -11.68 30.80
CA LYS A 455 -16.62 -10.51 30.76
C LYS A 455 -17.07 -9.46 29.74
N PHE A 456 -17.90 -9.83 28.76
CA PHE A 456 -18.36 -8.94 27.69
C PHE A 456 -19.81 -8.50 27.90
N ALA A 457 -20.11 -7.25 27.55
CA ALA A 457 -21.45 -6.70 27.64
C ALA A 457 -21.72 -5.67 26.51
N PRO A 458 -22.97 -5.56 26.03
CA PRO A 458 -23.38 -4.47 25.16
C PRO A 458 -23.13 -3.12 25.83
N GLY A 459 -22.34 -2.25 25.20
CA GLY A 459 -22.04 -0.90 25.71
C GLY A 459 -20.61 -0.70 26.23
N LEU A 460 -19.78 -1.76 26.24
CA LEU A 460 -18.34 -1.59 26.43
C LEU A 460 -17.77 -0.69 25.31
N SER A 461 -16.87 0.22 25.72
CA SER A 461 -16.08 0.98 24.77
C SER A 461 -15.19 0.05 23.95
N TYR A 462 -14.77 0.53 22.79
CA TYR A 462 -13.89 -0.21 21.91
C TYR A 462 -12.60 -0.68 22.62
N GLU A 463 -11.95 0.21 23.36
CA GLU A 463 -10.72 -0.09 24.12
C GLU A 463 -10.94 -1.18 25.18
N GLN A 464 -12.08 -1.14 25.88
CA GLN A 464 -12.45 -2.19 26.84
C GLN A 464 -12.65 -3.54 26.15
N VAL A 465 -13.32 -3.57 24.98
CA VAL A 465 -13.49 -4.81 24.21
C VAL A 465 -12.13 -5.37 23.78
N LEU A 466 -11.24 -4.53 23.24
CA LEU A 466 -9.89 -4.97 22.88
C LEU A 466 -9.12 -5.53 24.07
N ARG A 467 -9.13 -4.84 25.22
CA ARG A 467 -8.47 -5.30 26.43
C ARG A 467 -8.97 -6.67 26.86
N LEU A 468 -10.29 -6.87 26.84
CA LEU A 468 -10.89 -8.14 27.20
C LEU A 468 -10.54 -9.25 26.21
N LEU A 469 -10.49 -8.97 24.90
CA LEU A 469 -10.02 -9.93 23.89
C LEU A 469 -8.55 -10.31 24.13
N MET A 470 -7.68 -9.34 24.38
CA MET A 470 -6.28 -9.60 24.69
C MET A 470 -6.11 -10.43 25.96
N LEU A 471 -6.93 -10.21 26.99
CA LEU A 471 -6.95 -11.05 28.19
C LEU A 471 -7.45 -12.47 27.90
N ALA A 472 -8.55 -12.59 27.16
CA ALA A 472 -9.13 -13.88 26.75
C ALA A 472 -8.18 -14.70 25.88
N SER A 473 -7.24 -14.06 25.17
CA SER A 473 -6.24 -14.76 24.34
C SER A 473 -5.38 -15.78 25.13
N LYS A 474 -5.22 -15.59 26.44
CA LYS A 474 -4.50 -16.50 27.34
C LYS A 474 -5.30 -17.77 27.66
N ASP A 475 -6.62 -17.68 27.56
CA ASP A 475 -7.57 -18.75 27.84
C ASP A 475 -7.89 -19.57 26.58
N CYS A 476 -7.27 -19.26 25.43
CA CYS A 476 -7.46 -19.96 24.18
C CYS A 476 -6.93 -21.41 24.25
N PRO A 477 -7.72 -22.44 23.91
CA PRO A 477 -7.23 -23.81 23.75
C PRO A 477 -6.23 -23.89 22.58
N LEU A 478 -4.93 -23.82 22.88
CA LEU A 478 -3.89 -23.65 21.86
C LEU A 478 -3.66 -24.92 21.04
N LEU A 479 -3.67 -24.76 19.72
CA LEU A 479 -3.23 -25.81 18.79
C LEU A 479 -1.70 -25.94 18.80
N ASP A 480 -1.22 -27.16 18.98
CA ASP A 480 0.21 -27.51 18.96
C ASP A 480 0.87 -27.11 17.64
N ASP A 481 2.12 -26.64 17.72
CA ASP A 481 2.91 -26.18 16.58
C ASP A 481 3.01 -27.23 15.46
N SER A 482 3.12 -28.53 15.82
CA SER A 482 3.23 -29.63 14.85
C SER A 482 1.96 -29.83 14.01
N LEU A 483 0.81 -29.34 14.49
CA LEU A 483 -0.48 -29.43 13.81
C LEU A 483 -0.80 -28.18 12.98
N ARG A 484 0.05 -27.14 12.99
CA ARG A 484 -0.14 -25.92 12.18
C ARG A 484 0.24 -26.13 10.71
N THR A 485 -0.42 -27.09 10.07
CA THR A 485 -0.20 -27.48 8.69
C THR A 485 -1.24 -26.84 7.77
N ALA A 486 -1.04 -26.92 6.45
CA ALA A 486 -2.00 -26.43 5.46
C ALA A 486 -3.39 -27.09 5.59
N GLN A 487 -3.49 -28.30 6.15
CA GLN A 487 -4.76 -29.00 6.38
C GLN A 487 -5.63 -28.35 7.47
N HIS A 488 -4.98 -27.76 8.48
CA HIS A 488 -5.66 -27.12 9.61
C HIS A 488 -5.74 -25.59 9.46
N HIS A 489 -5.15 -25.03 8.41
CA HIS A 489 -5.21 -23.60 8.12
C HIS A 489 -6.61 -23.17 7.67
N VAL A 490 -7.05 -22.01 8.14
CA VAL A 490 -8.30 -21.37 7.75
C VAL A 490 -7.99 -20.26 6.75
N ALA A 491 -8.23 -20.52 5.47
CA ALA A 491 -8.03 -19.53 4.42
C ALA A 491 -9.07 -18.39 4.52
N GLY A 492 -8.67 -17.18 4.08
CA GLY A 492 -9.54 -16.00 4.04
C GLY A 492 -9.47 -15.09 5.27
N CYS A 493 -8.60 -15.40 6.24
CA CYS A 493 -8.32 -14.52 7.38
C CYS A 493 -7.15 -13.55 7.07
N GLU A 494 -7.21 -12.32 7.58
CA GLU A 494 -6.10 -11.34 7.46
C GLU A 494 -4.84 -11.76 8.23
N VAL A 495 -5.05 -12.52 9.31
CA VAL A 495 -4.02 -13.12 10.15
C VAL A 495 -4.14 -14.63 9.99
N ASP A 496 -3.02 -15.34 9.90
CA ASP A 496 -3.08 -16.79 9.81
C ASP A 496 -3.76 -17.41 11.05
N VAL A 497 -4.75 -18.25 10.77
CA VAL A 497 -5.53 -18.98 11.77
C VAL A 497 -5.44 -20.47 11.47
N TRP A 498 -5.18 -21.28 12.49
CA TRP A 498 -5.25 -22.74 12.41
C TRP A 498 -6.26 -23.27 13.41
N LEU A 499 -7.05 -24.26 13.00
CA LEU A 499 -8.06 -24.94 13.80
C LEU A 499 -8.01 -26.45 13.56
N ALA A 500 -8.05 -27.22 14.64
CA ALA A 500 -8.22 -28.67 14.59
C ALA A 500 -9.01 -29.17 15.80
N GLN A 501 -9.61 -30.35 15.67
CA GLN A 501 -10.17 -31.07 16.80
C GLN A 501 -9.12 -32.01 17.40
N ASP A 502 -9.07 -32.06 18.72
CA ASP A 502 -8.31 -33.05 19.44
C ASP A 502 -8.88 -34.46 19.15
N PRO A 503 -8.09 -35.42 18.65
CA PRO A 503 -8.59 -36.74 18.26
C PRO A 503 -9.16 -37.58 19.41
N GLN A 504 -8.83 -37.25 20.67
CA GLN A 504 -9.26 -37.99 21.86
C GLN A 504 -10.51 -37.38 22.50
N THR A 505 -10.58 -36.05 22.54
CA THR A 505 -11.68 -35.33 23.22
C THR A 505 -12.73 -34.75 22.26
N SER A 506 -12.42 -34.69 20.96
CA SER A 506 -13.19 -33.99 19.92
C SER A 506 -13.36 -32.49 20.16
N PHE A 507 -12.65 -31.91 21.14
CA PHE A 507 -12.67 -30.48 21.41
C PHE A 507 -11.81 -29.73 20.40
N TRP A 508 -12.32 -28.58 19.97
CA TRP A 508 -11.63 -27.68 19.09
C TRP A 508 -10.49 -26.94 19.80
N GLN A 509 -9.36 -26.89 19.13
CA GLN A 509 -8.17 -26.13 19.48
C GLN A 509 -7.84 -25.17 18.33
N GLY A 510 -7.21 -24.04 18.65
CA GLY A 510 -6.88 -23.03 17.66
C GLY A 510 -5.62 -22.24 17.95
N TYR A 511 -5.07 -21.63 16.90
CA TYR A 511 -3.95 -20.72 17.01
C TYR A 511 -4.08 -19.56 16.02
N ALA A 512 -3.71 -18.37 16.48
CA ALA A 512 -3.49 -17.17 15.65
C ALA A 512 -2.35 -16.35 16.25
N SER A 513 -1.52 -15.70 15.43
CA SER A 513 -0.41 -14.86 15.91
C SER A 513 -0.90 -13.62 16.66
N SER A 514 -1.94 -12.95 16.13
CA SER A 514 -2.59 -11.80 16.77
C SER A 514 -3.24 -12.17 18.10
N LYS A 515 -2.98 -11.39 19.15
CA LYS A 515 -3.60 -11.57 20.48
C LYS A 515 -5.09 -11.24 20.43
N ILE A 516 -5.49 -10.25 19.62
CA ILE A 516 -6.90 -9.89 19.45
C ILE A 516 -7.65 -11.04 18.76
N VAL A 517 -7.12 -11.57 17.66
CA VAL A 517 -7.73 -12.71 16.94
C VAL A 517 -7.73 -13.95 17.82
N ARG A 518 -6.65 -14.21 18.56
CA ARG A 518 -6.60 -15.34 19.51
C ARG A 518 -7.61 -15.19 20.65
N GLY A 519 -7.88 -13.97 21.11
CA GLY A 519 -8.96 -13.68 22.06
C GLY A 519 -10.35 -14.00 21.49
N LEU A 520 -10.60 -13.63 20.24
CA LEU A 520 -11.84 -13.99 19.53
C LEU A 520 -11.97 -15.51 19.39
N LEU A 521 -10.87 -16.20 19.03
CA LEU A 521 -10.83 -17.65 18.98
C LEU A 521 -11.14 -18.26 20.34
N ALA A 522 -10.57 -17.76 21.44
CA ALA A 522 -10.84 -18.27 22.79
C ALA A 522 -12.35 -18.28 23.11
N ILE A 523 -13.04 -17.18 22.80
CA ILE A 523 -14.49 -17.04 23.03
C ILE A 523 -15.30 -18.01 22.17
N LEU A 524 -14.96 -18.11 20.88
CA LEU A 524 -15.65 -19.03 19.95
C LEU A 524 -15.42 -20.49 20.33
N LEU A 525 -14.19 -20.85 20.70
CA LEU A 525 -13.81 -22.21 21.07
C LEU A 525 -14.41 -22.61 22.41
N GLU A 526 -14.47 -21.70 23.40
CA GLU A 526 -15.17 -21.96 24.67
C GLU A 526 -16.65 -22.29 24.42
N LYS A 527 -17.31 -21.50 23.56
CA LYS A 527 -18.70 -21.73 23.20
C LYS A 527 -18.90 -23.04 22.42
N ALA A 528 -18.10 -23.27 21.37
CA ALA A 528 -18.20 -24.47 20.54
C ALA A 528 -17.94 -25.75 21.36
N ASN A 529 -16.91 -25.75 22.21
CA ASN A 529 -16.57 -26.90 23.04
C ASN A 529 -17.60 -27.13 24.14
N HIS A 530 -18.17 -26.07 24.72
CA HIS A 530 -19.27 -26.20 25.66
C HIS A 530 -20.51 -26.84 25.01
N ASP A 531 -20.85 -26.42 23.79
CA ASP A 531 -22.01 -26.97 23.06
C ASP A 531 -21.80 -28.45 22.66
N LEU A 532 -20.55 -28.84 22.33
CA LEU A 532 -20.15 -30.23 22.15
C LEU A 532 -20.30 -31.05 23.44
N ALA A 533 -19.80 -30.53 24.56
CA ALA A 533 -19.81 -31.21 25.85
C ALA A 533 -21.21 -31.39 26.44
N THR A 534 -22.11 -30.42 26.19
CA THR A 534 -23.49 -30.43 26.71
C THR A 534 -24.49 -31.10 25.78
N GLY A 535 -24.05 -31.57 24.60
CA GLY A 535 -24.91 -32.28 23.65
C GLY A 535 -25.99 -31.42 23.00
N VAL A 536 -25.90 -30.08 23.11
CA VAL A 536 -26.86 -29.10 22.56
C VAL A 536 -26.97 -29.21 21.03
N SER A 537 -25.97 -29.79 20.37
CA SER A 537 -26.05 -30.16 18.94
C SER A 537 -27.10 -31.24 18.62
N SER A 538 -27.66 -31.95 19.61
CA SER A 538 -28.50 -33.15 19.40
C SER A 538 -29.94 -33.07 19.92
N GLN A 539 -30.37 -31.96 20.55
CA GLN A 539 -31.75 -31.80 21.00
C GLN A 539 -32.30 -30.39 20.71
N GLN A 540 -33.14 -30.29 19.66
CA GLN A 540 -34.17 -29.26 19.44
C GLN A 540 -33.82 -27.77 19.68
N ALA A 541 -32.56 -27.37 19.53
CA ALA A 541 -32.16 -25.98 19.34
C ALA A 541 -31.50 -25.84 17.96
N PRO A 542 -31.72 -24.74 17.21
CA PRO A 542 -30.95 -24.49 15.99
C PRO A 542 -29.44 -24.49 16.35
N PRO A 543 -28.55 -24.99 15.46
CA PRO A 543 -27.12 -24.92 15.68
C PRO A 543 -26.75 -23.48 16.06
N CYS A 544 -25.98 -23.31 17.14
CA CYS A 544 -25.71 -22.00 17.72
C CYS A 544 -25.11 -21.09 16.65
N ASP A 545 -25.82 -20.02 16.28
CA ASP A 545 -25.28 -19.02 15.39
C ASP A 545 -24.22 -18.21 16.15
N LEU A 546 -22.96 -18.64 16.02
CA LEU A 546 -21.78 -18.00 16.60
C LEU A 546 -21.67 -16.53 16.19
N THR A 547 -22.27 -16.13 15.07
CA THR A 547 -22.35 -14.73 14.63
C THR A 547 -23.30 -13.96 15.55
N THR A 548 -24.53 -14.45 15.75
CA THR A 548 -25.48 -13.86 16.69
C THR A 548 -24.93 -13.83 18.12
N TYR A 549 -24.17 -14.87 18.52
CA TYR A 549 -23.49 -14.91 19.81
C TYR A 549 -22.52 -13.73 20.00
N LEU A 550 -21.60 -13.51 19.06
CA LEU A 550 -20.66 -12.39 19.13
C LEU A 550 -21.34 -11.02 18.96
N HIS A 551 -22.47 -10.95 18.26
CA HIS A 551 -23.28 -9.72 18.18
C HIS A 551 -23.86 -9.38 19.55
N ASN A 552 -24.41 -10.37 20.27
CA ASN A 552 -25.00 -10.18 21.59
C ASN A 552 -23.96 -9.81 22.65
N LEU A 553 -22.72 -10.27 22.50
CA LEU A 553 -21.59 -9.82 23.33
C LEU A 553 -21.12 -8.40 23.01
N GLY A 554 -21.66 -7.76 21.98
CA GLY A 554 -21.24 -6.43 21.53
C GLY A 554 -19.88 -6.41 20.82
N ILE A 555 -19.30 -7.57 20.53
CA ILE A 555 -17.96 -7.71 19.94
C ILE A 555 -18.00 -7.40 18.44
N LEU A 556 -18.96 -7.95 17.70
CA LEU A 556 -19.01 -7.79 16.24
C LEU A 556 -19.07 -6.33 15.78
N ARG A 557 -19.76 -5.47 16.54
CA ARG A 557 -19.90 -4.04 16.21
C ARG A 557 -18.59 -3.27 16.27
N GLN A 558 -17.59 -3.85 16.92
CA GLN A 558 -16.28 -3.26 17.15
C GLN A 558 -15.22 -3.79 16.16
N LEU A 559 -15.54 -4.82 15.36
CA LEU A 559 -14.62 -5.43 14.39
C LEU A 559 -14.70 -4.72 13.03
N SER A 560 -13.56 -4.67 12.33
CA SER A 560 -13.50 -4.21 10.93
C SER A 560 -14.20 -5.20 10.00
N GLN A 561 -14.63 -4.74 8.82
CA GLN A 561 -15.32 -5.60 7.83
C GLN A 561 -14.48 -6.83 7.45
N SER A 562 -13.19 -6.64 7.18
CA SER A 562 -12.29 -7.74 6.82
C SER A 562 -12.13 -8.80 7.93
N ARG A 563 -12.16 -8.38 9.21
CA ARG A 563 -12.16 -9.32 10.35
C ARG A 563 -13.49 -10.05 10.50
N VAL A 564 -14.61 -9.40 10.17
CA VAL A 564 -15.91 -10.05 10.11
C VAL A 564 -15.93 -11.12 9.00
N GLU A 565 -15.35 -10.82 7.83
CA GLU A 565 -15.19 -11.79 6.74
C GLU A 565 -14.29 -12.98 7.15
N GLY A 566 -13.12 -12.72 7.72
CA GLY A 566 -12.23 -13.75 8.25
C GLY A 566 -12.88 -14.60 9.35
N LEU A 567 -13.67 -13.98 10.23
CA LEU A 567 -14.42 -14.65 11.27
C LEU A 567 -15.51 -15.57 10.69
N HIS A 568 -16.17 -15.19 9.60
CA HIS A 568 -17.12 -16.07 8.93
C HIS A 568 -16.45 -17.35 8.42
N HIS A 569 -15.22 -17.28 7.93
CA HIS A 569 -14.45 -18.48 7.55
C HIS A 569 -14.13 -19.38 8.75
N VAL A 570 -13.77 -18.80 9.89
CA VAL A 570 -13.55 -19.51 11.16
C VAL A 570 -14.84 -20.19 11.63
N ILE A 571 -15.96 -19.46 11.67
CA ILE A 571 -17.27 -19.99 12.08
C ILE A 571 -17.72 -21.12 11.15
N ALA A 572 -17.56 -20.95 9.84
CA ALA A 572 -17.87 -21.99 8.86
C ALA A 572 -17.06 -23.26 9.09
N ARG A 573 -15.77 -23.14 9.47
CA ARG A 573 -14.91 -24.29 9.79
C ARG A 573 -15.32 -24.99 11.08
N LEU A 574 -15.74 -24.24 12.11
CA LEU A 574 -16.22 -24.81 13.38
C LEU A 574 -17.59 -25.50 13.26
N SER A 575 -18.37 -25.10 12.26
CA SER A 575 -19.72 -25.61 12.00
C SER A 575 -19.76 -26.73 10.95
N ALA A 576 -18.63 -27.04 10.31
CA ALA A 576 -18.46 -28.12 9.35
C ALA A 576 -18.00 -29.40 10.06
#